data_AF-A0A3D0RPV9-F1
#
_entry.id   AF-A0A3D0RPV9-F1
#
_cell.length_a   1.000
_cell.length_b   1.000
_cell.length_c   1.000
_cell.angle_alpha   90.00
_cell.angle_beta   90.00
_cell.angle_gamma   90.00
#
_symmetry.space_group_name_H-M   'P 1'
#
loop_
_entity.id
_entity.type
_entity.pdbx_description
1 polymer ?
#
loop_
_entity_poly.entity_id
_entity_poly.type
_entity_poly.pdbx_seq_one_letter_code
_entity_poly.pdbx_strand_id
1 'polypeptide(L)'
;MPSLNEVLAVILGGGRGARLYPLTQMRSKPAVPIAGKYRLIDIPISNCINSEIFRIAILTQFNSVSLHRHITRSYNFDNFHQGWVQIWAAEQTMESENWYQGTADAVRKQM
;
A
#
# COMPACT_ATOMS: atom_id res chain seq x y z
N MET A 1 3.58 -11.29 25.88
CA MET A 1 3.27 -10.36 24.78
C MET A 1 3.17 -11.18 23.51
N PRO A 2 2.20 -10.94 22.62
CA PRO A 2 2.12 -11.66 21.34
C PRO A 2 3.44 -11.51 20.58
N SER A 3 3.85 -12.53 19.84
CA SER A 3 5.05 -12.41 19.01
C SER A 3 4.76 -11.39 17.91
N LEU A 4 5.68 -10.44 17.65
CA LEU A 4 5.48 -9.43 16.59
C LEU A 4 5.31 -10.06 15.19
N ASN A 5 5.72 -11.32 15.04
CA ASN A 5 5.48 -12.15 13.87
C ASN A 5 3.99 -12.51 13.65
N GLU A 6 3.12 -12.32 14.64
CA GLU A 6 1.67 -12.53 14.54
C GLU A 6 0.90 -11.27 14.10
N VAL A 7 1.58 -10.13 13.95
CA VAL A 7 0.95 -8.85 13.60
C VAL A 7 1.04 -8.60 12.10
N LEU A 8 -0.12 -8.34 11.47
CA LEU A 8 -0.22 -7.88 10.08
C LEU A 8 -0.63 -6.40 10.07
N ALA A 9 0.22 -5.55 9.49
CA ALA A 9 -0.15 -4.16 9.21
C ALA A 9 -0.90 -4.07 7.87
N VAL A 10 -2.08 -3.44 7.88
CA VAL A 10 -2.89 -3.21 6.68
C VAL A 10 -2.98 -1.71 6.40
N ILE A 11 -2.37 -1.26 5.31
CA ILE A 11 -2.33 0.15 4.89
C ILE A 11 -3.36 0.39 3.79
N LEU A 12 -4.33 1.26 4.07
CA LEU A 12 -5.42 1.61 3.14
C LEU A 12 -5.03 2.79 2.25
N GLY A 13 -4.53 2.50 1.05
CA GLY A 13 -4.11 3.50 0.05
C GLY A 13 -5.17 3.90 -0.98
N GLY A 14 -6.39 3.33 -0.90
CA GLY A 14 -7.43 3.36 -1.94
C GLY A 14 -8.29 4.63 -2.05
N GLY A 15 -7.72 5.82 -1.96
CA GLY A 15 -8.45 7.07 -2.20
C GLY A 15 -8.08 7.72 -3.53
N ARG A 16 -9.08 8.26 -4.27
CA ARG A 16 -8.84 9.04 -5.50
C ARG A 16 -7.95 10.27 -5.29
N GLY A 17 -7.85 10.76 -4.05
CA GLY A 17 -6.95 11.86 -3.71
C GLY A 17 -7.33 13.18 -4.39
N ALA A 18 -8.63 13.44 -4.56
CA ALA A 18 -9.14 14.63 -5.24
C ALA A 18 -8.61 15.96 -4.67
N ARG A 19 -8.37 16.03 -3.35
CA ARG A 19 -7.81 17.22 -2.68
C ARG A 19 -6.34 17.49 -3.02
N LEU A 20 -5.63 16.51 -3.57
CA LEU A 20 -4.23 16.62 -3.99
C LEU A 20 -4.11 16.76 -5.51
N TYR A 21 -5.22 17.00 -6.22
CA TYR A 21 -5.15 17.34 -7.63
C TYR A 21 -4.29 18.60 -7.82
N PRO A 22 -3.39 18.67 -8.83
CA PRO A 22 -3.21 17.71 -9.94
C PRO A 22 -2.21 16.57 -9.67
N LEU A 23 -1.61 16.49 -8.48
CA LEU A 23 -0.55 15.51 -8.16
C LEU A 23 -1.01 14.05 -8.27
N THR A 24 -2.32 13.80 -8.16
CA THR A 24 -2.96 12.48 -8.20
C THR A 24 -3.58 12.14 -9.56
N GLN A 25 -3.38 12.96 -10.59
CA GLN A 25 -3.97 12.73 -11.92
C GLN A 25 -3.50 11.41 -12.55
N MET A 26 -2.19 11.16 -12.53
CA MET A 26 -1.56 10.00 -13.17
C MET A 26 -1.06 8.93 -12.18
N ARG A 27 -1.35 9.07 -10.89
CA ARG A 27 -0.81 8.21 -9.82
C ARG A 27 -1.76 8.14 -8.64
N SER A 28 -1.69 7.04 -7.89
CA SER A 28 -2.42 6.92 -6.64
C SER A 28 -1.95 7.93 -5.58
N LYS A 29 -2.83 8.32 -4.65
CA LYS A 29 -2.48 9.19 -3.52
C LYS A 29 -1.23 8.70 -2.76
N PRO A 30 -1.06 7.41 -2.44
CA PRO A 30 0.15 6.93 -1.75
C PRO A 30 1.44 7.09 -2.57
N ALA A 31 1.34 7.14 -3.90
CA ALA A 31 2.48 7.30 -4.79
C ALA A 31 2.92 8.77 -5.01
N VAL A 32 2.26 9.73 -4.35
CA VAL A 32 2.62 11.15 -4.43
C VAL A 32 3.99 11.36 -3.77
N PRO A 33 4.97 11.97 -4.46
CA PRO A 33 6.28 12.26 -3.91
C PRO A 33 6.23 13.31 -2.80
N ILE A 34 7.07 13.15 -1.79
CA ILE A 34 7.26 14.10 -0.69
C ILE A 34 8.77 14.21 -0.39
N ALA A 35 9.18 15.37 0.13
CA ALA A 35 10.55 15.59 0.62
C ALA A 35 11.67 15.17 -0.37
N GLY A 36 11.43 15.33 -1.67
CA GLY A 36 12.38 15.10 -2.77
C GLY A 36 12.66 13.63 -3.12
N LYS A 37 12.72 12.73 -2.13
CA LYS A 37 13.12 11.32 -2.32
C LYS A 37 12.08 10.29 -1.92
N TYR A 38 11.08 10.69 -1.15
CA TYR A 38 10.11 9.78 -0.54
C TYR A 38 8.75 9.89 -1.22
N ARG A 39 7.83 9.03 -0.81
CA ARG A 39 6.41 9.06 -1.17
C ARG A 39 5.56 9.00 0.09
N LEU A 40 4.29 9.42 -0.04
CA LEU A 40 3.35 9.38 1.09
C LEU A 40 3.23 7.99 1.73
N ILE A 41 3.37 6.92 0.95
CA ILE A 41 3.33 5.54 1.47
C ILE A 41 4.51 5.20 2.39
N ASP A 42 5.63 5.91 2.29
CA ASP A 42 6.83 5.58 3.06
C ASP A 42 6.64 5.89 4.54
N ILE A 43 5.81 6.90 4.88
CA ILE A 43 5.51 7.26 6.27
C ILE A 43 4.90 6.09 7.05
N PRO A 44 3.75 5.50 6.64
CA PRO A 44 3.18 4.38 7.38
C PRO A 44 4.05 3.12 7.31
N ILE A 45 4.77 2.87 6.21
CA ILE A 45 5.68 1.71 6.14
C ILE A 45 6.84 1.87 7.14
N SER A 46 7.49 3.03 7.17
CA SER A 46 8.56 3.32 8.11
C SER A 46 8.08 3.24 9.55
N ASN A 47 6.86 3.67 9.86
CA ASN A 47 6.28 3.51 11.19
C ASN A 47 6.11 2.03 11.57
N CYS A 48 5.65 1.18 10.65
CA CYS A 48 5.53 -0.26 10.89
C CYS A 48 6.91 -0.89 11.14
N ILE A 49 7.88 -0.63 10.27
CA ILE A 49 9.24 -1.17 10.37
C ILE A 49 9.91 -0.71 11.68
N ASN A 50 9.79 0.56 12.05
CA ASN A 50 10.34 1.10 13.29
C ASN A 50 9.63 0.57 14.54
N SER A 51 8.42 0.02 14.38
CA SER A 51 7.66 -0.66 15.43
C SER A 51 7.83 -2.19 15.39
N GLU A 52 8.81 -2.69 14.64
CA GLU A 52 9.10 -4.12 14.47
C GLU A 52 7.95 -4.92 13.83
N ILE A 53 7.10 -4.26 13.04
CA ILE A 53 6.03 -4.88 12.26
C ILE A 53 6.48 -5.01 10.80
N PHE A 54 6.86 -6.21 10.41
CA PHE A 54 7.47 -6.47 9.10
C PHE A 54 6.53 -7.14 8.09
N ARG A 55 5.32 -7.56 8.49
CA ARG A 55 4.27 -8.06 7.57
C ARG A 55 3.32 -6.92 7.24
N ILE A 56 3.44 -6.35 6.04
CA ILE A 56 2.74 -5.13 5.64
C ILE A 56 2.00 -5.36 4.31
N ALA A 57 0.67 -5.31 4.37
CA ALA A 57 -0.21 -5.35 3.21
C ALA A 57 -0.68 -3.94 2.84
N ILE A 58 -0.56 -3.55 1.57
CA ILE A 58 -0.97 -2.25 1.06
C ILE A 58 -2.14 -2.44 0.10
N LEU A 59 -3.33 -2.00 0.52
CA LEU A 59 -4.55 -2.04 -0.28
C LEU A 59 -4.63 -0.81 -1.18
N THR A 60 -4.69 -1.02 -2.50
CA THR A 60 -4.80 0.07 -3.48
C THR A 60 -5.84 -0.22 -4.55
N GLN A 61 -6.52 0.81 -5.05
CA GLN A 61 -7.61 0.68 -6.02
C GLN A 61 -7.29 1.27 -7.40
N PHE A 62 -6.50 2.35 -7.44
CA PHE A 62 -6.29 3.17 -8.64
C PHE A 62 -4.80 3.34 -8.94
N ASN A 63 -4.45 3.47 -10.23
CA ASN A 63 -3.14 3.90 -10.74
C ASN A 63 -1.93 3.37 -9.94
N SER A 64 -1.88 2.04 -9.75
CA SER A 64 -0.97 1.36 -8.82
C SER A 64 0.42 1.07 -9.40
N VAL A 65 0.64 1.15 -10.72
CA VAL A 65 1.90 0.76 -11.35
C VAL A 65 3.12 1.49 -10.77
N SER A 66 3.02 2.82 -10.60
CA SER A 66 4.10 3.61 -10.00
C SER A 66 4.35 3.22 -8.56
N LEU A 67 3.28 2.99 -7.78
CA LEU A 67 3.36 2.53 -6.39
C LEU A 67 4.05 1.17 -6.30
N HIS A 68 3.64 0.22 -7.16
CA HIS A 68 4.18 -1.12 -7.22
C HIS A 68 5.68 -1.12 -7.48
N ARG A 69 6.12 -0.38 -8.49
CA ARG A 69 7.55 -0.24 -8.80
C ARG A 69 8.36 0.32 -7.62
N HIS A 70 7.80 1.27 -6.88
CA HIS A 70 8.45 1.86 -5.71
C HIS A 70 8.60 0.86 -4.57
N ILE A 71 7.51 0.18 -4.21
CA ILE A 71 7.55 -0.81 -3.13
C ILE A 71 8.53 -1.95 -3.43
N THR A 72 8.46 -2.53 -4.64
CA THR A 72 9.37 -3.62 -5.03
C THR A 72 10.85 -3.21 -5.01
N ARG A 73 11.17 -1.93 -5.29
CA ARG A 73 12.55 -1.43 -5.31
C ARG A 73 13.05 -0.98 -3.94
N SER A 74 12.19 -0.42 -3.12
CA SER A 74 12.57 0.22 -1.85
C SER A 74 12.48 -0.73 -0.65
N TYR A 75 11.56 -1.68 -0.68
CA TYR A 75 11.24 -2.55 0.46
C TYR A 75 11.42 -4.02 0.09
N ASN A 76 12.63 -4.37 -0.35
CA ASN A 76 13.05 -5.75 -0.55
C ASN A 76 13.88 -6.18 0.65
N PHE A 77 13.32 -7.07 1.48
CA PHE A 77 14.04 -7.63 2.64
C PHE A 77 14.97 -8.77 2.19
N ASP A 78 15.96 -9.09 3.02
CA ASP A 78 16.84 -10.24 2.76
C ASP A 78 16.04 -11.54 2.74
N ASN A 79 16.52 -12.55 1.99
CA ASN A 79 15.88 -13.85 1.81
C ASN A 79 15.62 -14.60 3.12
N PHE A 80 16.37 -14.27 4.17
CA PHE A 80 16.23 -14.88 5.51
C PHE A 80 15.22 -14.15 6.41
N HIS A 81 14.74 -12.98 6.00
CA HIS A 81 13.77 -12.20 6.76
C HIS A 81 12.35 -12.67 6.43
N GLN A 82 11.55 -13.03 7.45
CA GLN A 82 10.17 -13.52 7.24
C GLN A 82 9.14 -12.41 6.94
N GLY A 83 9.56 -11.15 7.02
CA GLY A 83 8.73 -9.99 6.71
C GLY A 83 8.58 -9.75 5.21
N TRP A 84 7.55 -9.00 4.84
CA TRP A 84 7.28 -8.61 3.46
C TRP A 84 6.44 -7.33 3.41
N VAL A 85 6.64 -6.57 2.33
CA VAL A 85 5.75 -5.46 1.96
C VAL A 85 5.11 -5.80 0.62
N GLN A 86 3.81 -6.08 0.61
CA GLN A 86 3.09 -6.48 -0.59
C GLN A 86 1.91 -5.56 -0.88
N ILE A 87 1.61 -5.39 -2.16
CA ILE A 87 0.47 -4.62 -2.61
C ILE A 87 -0.65 -5.57 -2.98
N TRP A 88 -1.80 -5.37 -2.36
CA TRP A 88 -3.06 -6.03 -2.70
C TRP A 88 -3.90 -5.03 -3.52
N ALA A 89 -3.75 -5.11 -4.84
CA ALA A 89 -4.50 -4.28 -5.75
C ALA A 89 -5.92 -4.83 -5.90
N ALA A 90 -6.92 -3.94 -5.91
CA ALA A 90 -8.25 -4.30 -6.40
C ALA A 90 -8.12 -4.75 -7.87
N GLU A 91 -8.83 -5.82 -8.23
CA GLU A 91 -8.88 -6.32 -9.59
C GLU A 91 -9.45 -5.23 -10.51
N GLN A 92 -8.66 -4.81 -11.50
CA GLN A 92 -9.10 -3.91 -12.57
C GLN A 92 -9.44 -4.78 -13.79
N THR A 93 -10.63 -5.36 -13.80
CA THR A 93 -11.17 -5.97 -15.02
C THR A 93 -11.95 -4.92 -15.80
N MET A 94 -11.77 -4.87 -17.12
CA MET A 94 -12.49 -3.94 -18.02
C MET A 94 -14.01 -4.15 -17.98
N GLU A 95 -14.47 -5.31 -17.51
CA GLU A 95 -15.87 -5.73 -17.50
C GLU A 95 -16.56 -5.60 -16.13
N SER A 96 -15.82 -5.35 -15.04
CA SER A 96 -16.43 -5.25 -13.71
C SER A 96 -16.11 -3.91 -13.03
N GLU A 97 -17.15 -3.14 -12.73
CA GLU A 97 -17.09 -2.00 -11.81
C GLU A 97 -16.98 -2.45 -10.33
N ASN A 98 -16.61 -3.71 -10.08
CA ASN A 98 -16.52 -4.29 -8.75
C ASN A 98 -15.24 -3.86 -8.01
N TRP A 99 -14.93 -2.56 -8.05
CA TRP A 99 -13.98 -1.92 -7.15
C TRP A 99 -14.36 -2.21 -5.69
N TYR A 100 -13.43 -1.95 -4.77
CA TYR A 100 -13.78 -1.99 -3.37
C TYR A 100 -14.88 -0.96 -3.11
N GLN A 101 -16.01 -1.41 -2.57
CA GLN A 101 -17.14 -0.54 -2.22
C GLN A 101 -16.81 0.40 -1.05
N GLY A 102 -15.71 0.12 -0.35
CA GLY A 102 -15.17 0.94 0.73
C GLY A 102 -13.88 0.32 1.29
N THR A 103 -13.35 0.91 2.35
CA THR A 103 -12.16 0.38 3.04
C THR A 103 -12.43 -0.96 3.72
N ALA A 104 -13.62 -1.15 4.29
CA ALA A 104 -14.03 -2.44 4.88
C ALA A 104 -14.16 -3.53 3.81
N ASP A 105 -14.75 -3.20 2.66
CA ASP A 105 -14.84 -4.14 1.53
C ASP A 105 -13.47 -4.51 0.98
N ALA A 106 -12.51 -3.58 1.00
CA ALA A 106 -11.12 -3.83 0.62
C ALA A 106 -10.46 -4.91 1.47
N VAL A 107 -10.68 -4.86 2.79
CA VAL A 107 -10.17 -5.89 3.71
C VAL A 107 -10.93 -7.21 3.50
N ARG A 108 -12.26 -7.15 3.43
CA ARG A 108 -13.13 -8.33 3.25
C ARG A 108 -12.76 -9.15 2.01
N LYS A 109 -12.42 -8.50 0.89
CA LYS A 109 -12.03 -9.20 -0.35
C LYS A 109 -10.63 -9.84 -0.31
N GLN A 110 -9.83 -9.57 0.73
CA GLN A 110 -8.49 -10.14 0.92
C GLN A 110 -8.36 -11.08 2.12
N MET A 111 -9.49 -11.39 2.76
CA MET A 111 -9.62 -12.49 3.72
C MET A 111 -10.14 -13.72 3.01
#